data_AF-A0A934BPD8-F1
#
_entry.id   AF-A0A934BPD8-F1
#
_cell.length_a   1.000
_cell.length_b   1.000
_cell.length_c   1.000
_cell.angle_alpha   90.00
_cell.angle_beta   90.00
_cell.angle_gamma   90.00
#
_symmetry.space_group_name_H-M   'P 1'
#
loop_
_entity.id
_entity.type
_entity.pdbx_description
1 polymer ?
#
loop_
_entity_poly.entity_id
_entity_poly.type
_entity_poly.pdbx_seq_one_letter_code
_entity_poly.pdbx_strand_id
1 'polypeptide(L)'
;MLVTHLGSTKGLGDKFGLKRVIEALSIALNECRGSIKILFENTSGSGFTFGYKLEDIGRVINAFGKNNRLGFCFDTCHGFAAGYSLKNEEDIDTIIENIRILALNICALFI
;
A
#
# COMPACT_ATOMS: atom_id res chain seq x y z
N MET A 1 15.35 -4.77 0.66
CA MET A 1 13.94 -4.34 0.75
C MET A 1 13.12 -5.25 -0.15
N LEU A 2 11.88 -5.57 0.23
CA LEU A 2 10.94 -6.34 -0.58
C LEU A 2 9.76 -5.44 -0.93
N VAL A 3 9.42 -5.30 -2.21
CA VAL A 3 8.22 -4.59 -2.65
C VAL A 3 7.17 -5.62 -3.04
N THR A 4 5.93 -5.42 -2.62
CA THR A 4 4.84 -6.34 -2.94
C THR A 4 3.49 -5.62 -2.96
N HIS A 5 2.59 -6.08 -3.82
CA HIS A 5 1.18 -5.70 -3.75
C HIS A 5 0.47 -6.36 -2.57
N LEU A 6 -0.67 -5.82 -2.15
CA LEU A 6 -1.51 -6.44 -1.12
C LEU A 6 -2.25 -7.69 -1.61
N GLY A 7 -2.19 -7.99 -2.91
CA GLY A 7 -2.78 -9.15 -3.54
C GLY A 7 -4.17 -8.89 -4.10
N SER A 8 -5.02 -9.92 -4.10
CA SER A 8 -6.36 -9.88 -4.69
C SER A 8 -7.41 -10.46 -3.75
N THR A 9 -8.55 -9.76 -3.63
CA THR A 9 -9.69 -10.22 -2.82
C THR A 9 -10.51 -11.31 -3.50
N LYS A 10 -10.28 -11.57 -4.80
CA LYS A 10 -11.08 -12.48 -5.64
C LYS A 10 -12.59 -12.21 -5.56
N GLY A 11 -12.98 -10.95 -5.36
CA GLY A 11 -14.38 -10.52 -5.28
C GLY A 11 -15.00 -10.61 -3.89
N LEU A 12 -14.24 -10.97 -2.85
CA LEU A 12 -14.71 -11.09 -1.47
C LEU A 12 -14.74 -9.75 -0.69
N GLY A 13 -14.27 -8.66 -1.33
CA GLY A 13 -14.35 -7.30 -0.82
C GLY A 13 -13.17 -6.85 0.04
N ASP A 14 -13.03 -5.52 0.19
CA ASP A 14 -11.87 -4.85 0.81
C ASP A 14 -11.68 -5.26 2.28
N LYS A 15 -12.77 -5.46 3.04
CA LYS A 15 -12.71 -5.91 4.45
C LYS A 15 -12.07 -7.30 4.58
N PHE A 16 -12.38 -8.21 3.64
CA PHE A 16 -11.78 -9.53 3.60
C PHE A 16 -10.29 -9.43 3.25
N GLY A 17 -9.94 -8.63 2.23
CA GLY A 17 -8.56 -8.37 1.83
C GLY A 17 -7.72 -7.84 2.98
N LEU A 18 -8.20 -6.80 3.66
CA LEU A 18 -7.52 -6.20 4.81
C LEU A 18 -7.22 -7.21 5.91
N LYS A 19 -8.23 -8.01 6.32
CA LYS A 19 -8.08 -9.03 7.36
C LYS A 19 -7.02 -10.06 6.96
N ARG A 20 -7.09 -10.58 5.74
CA ARG A 20 -6.16 -11.61 5.23
C ARG A 20 -4.72 -11.11 5.20
N VAL A 21 -4.50 -9.88 4.73
CA VAL A 21 -3.16 -9.27 4.67
C VAL A 21 -2.59 -9.11 6.07
N ILE A 22 -3.37 -8.59 7.03
CA ILE A 22 -2.91 -8.40 8.41
C ILE A 22 -2.54 -9.75 9.04
N GLU A 23 -3.35 -10.80 8.85
CA GLU A 23 -3.03 -12.14 9.35
C GLU A 23 -1.70 -12.66 8.76
N ALA A 24 -1.54 -12.59 7.44
CA ALA A 24 -0.34 -13.07 6.77
C ALA A 24 0.91 -12.27 7.18
N LEU A 25 0.78 -10.95 7.30
CA LEU A 25 1.88 -10.08 7.69
C LEU A 25 2.29 -10.31 9.15
N SER A 26 1.35 -10.58 10.05
CA SER A 26 1.63 -10.94 11.43
C SER A 26 2.50 -12.19 11.52
N ILE A 27 2.16 -13.23 10.76
CA ILE A 27 2.97 -14.46 10.67
C ILE A 27 4.36 -14.13 10.11
N ALA A 28 4.43 -13.42 8.99
CA ALA A 28 5.70 -13.09 8.34
C ALA A 28 6.63 -12.26 9.24
N LEU A 29 6.11 -11.28 9.97
CA LEU A 29 6.90 -10.44 10.87
C LEU A 29 7.38 -11.21 12.12
N ASN A 30 6.58 -12.17 12.61
CA ASN A 30 6.95 -12.99 13.77
C ASN A 30 7.97 -14.08 13.41
N GLU A 31 7.85 -14.70 12.23
CA GLU A 31 8.75 -15.78 11.80
C GLU A 31 10.06 -15.26 11.20
N CYS A 32 10.02 -14.11 10.51
CA CYS A 32 11.20 -13.53 9.88
C CYS A 32 12.05 -12.71 10.87
N ARG A 33 13.14 -13.32 11.35
CA ARG A 33 14.15 -12.68 12.21
C ARG A 33 15.04 -11.63 11.49
N GLY A 34 14.93 -11.51 10.16
CA GLY A 34 15.69 -10.54 9.39
C GLY A 34 15.22 -9.11 9.58
N SER A 35 15.99 -8.14 9.09
CA SER A 35 15.66 -6.70 9.14
C SER A 35 15.10 -6.16 7.83
N ILE A 36 14.69 -7.04 6.89
CA ILE A 36 14.17 -6.63 5.59
C ILE A 36 12.91 -5.78 5.80
N LYS A 37 12.93 -4.59 5.19
CA LYS A 37 11.76 -3.70 5.04
C LYS A 37 10.87 -4.19 3.90
N ILE A 38 9.57 -4.27 4.16
CA ILE A 38 8.50 -4.60 3.22
C ILE A 38 7.82 -3.29 2.82
N LEU A 39 7.76 -3.01 1.52
CA LEU A 39 6.97 -1.92 0.97
C LEU A 39 5.71 -2.47 0.34
N PHE A 40 4.58 -1.87 0.70
CA PHE A 40 3.33 -2.12 0.00
C PHE A 40 3.21 -1.15 -1.17
N GLU A 41 2.98 -1.68 -2.35
CA GLU A 41 2.79 -0.89 -3.57
C GLU A 41 1.31 -0.79 -3.90
N ASN A 42 0.84 0.41 -4.30
CA ASN A 42 -0.54 0.58 -4.76
C ASN A 42 -0.77 -0.15 -6.09
N THR A 43 -1.98 -0.67 -6.26
CA THR A 43 -2.37 -1.37 -7.49
C THR A 43 -3.27 -0.49 -8.37
N SER A 44 -3.49 -0.90 -9.62
CA SER A 44 -4.38 -0.22 -10.56
C SER A 44 -5.87 -0.39 -10.27
N GLY A 45 -6.24 -1.21 -9.27
CA GLY A 45 -7.63 -1.54 -8.96
C GLY A 45 -8.33 -2.45 -9.98
N SER A 46 -7.62 -2.90 -11.01
CA SER A 46 -8.19 -3.79 -12.03
C SER A 46 -8.52 -5.19 -11.47
N GLY A 47 -9.58 -5.78 -12.02
CA GLY A 47 -10.10 -7.09 -11.60
C GLY A 47 -10.58 -7.08 -10.15
N PHE A 48 -9.82 -7.74 -9.27
CA PHE A 48 -10.08 -7.78 -7.83
C PHE A 48 -8.81 -7.49 -7.02
N THR A 49 -7.89 -6.68 -7.55
CA THR A 49 -6.68 -6.30 -6.82
C THR A 49 -7.04 -5.41 -5.62
N PHE A 50 -6.32 -5.59 -4.52
CA PHE A 50 -6.51 -4.86 -3.28
C PHE A 50 -5.35 -3.88 -3.08
N GLY A 51 -5.61 -2.72 -2.47
CA GLY A 51 -4.59 -1.69 -2.25
C GLY A 51 -4.48 -0.64 -3.35
N TYR A 52 -5.51 -0.47 -4.19
CA TYR A 52 -5.56 0.66 -5.13
C TYR A 52 -5.90 1.97 -4.41
N LYS A 53 -6.57 1.90 -3.26
CA LYS A 53 -6.78 3.04 -2.36
C LYS A 53 -5.61 3.15 -1.39
N LEU A 54 -5.05 4.35 -1.23
CA LEU A 54 -3.99 4.61 -0.25
C LEU A 54 -4.44 4.28 1.19
N GLU A 55 -5.72 4.45 1.49
CA GLU A 55 -6.32 4.15 2.79
C GLU A 55 -6.19 2.67 3.17
N ASP A 56 -6.28 1.76 2.19
CA ASP A 56 -6.13 0.33 2.44
C ASP A 56 -4.71 0.00 2.91
N ILE A 57 -3.71 0.61 2.26
CA ILE A 57 -2.30 0.47 2.63
C ILE A 57 -2.05 1.10 4.00
N GLY A 58 -2.58 2.30 4.23
CA GLY A 58 -2.51 2.97 5.53
C GLY A 58 -3.07 2.11 6.65
N ARG A 59 -4.22 1.47 6.44
CA ARG A 59 -4.83 0.55 7.42
C ARG A 59 -3.95 -0.67 7.71
N VAL A 60 -3.33 -1.27 6.69
CA VAL A 60 -2.40 -2.38 6.88
C VAL A 60 -1.21 -1.95 7.73
N ILE A 61 -0.53 -0.84 7.40
CA ILE A 61 0.65 -0.37 8.14
C ILE A 61 0.29 0.05 9.58
N ASN A 62 -0.84 0.74 9.75
CA ASN A 62 -1.29 1.19 11.07
C ASN A 62 -1.69 0.04 12.00
N ALA A 63 -2.14 -1.10 11.47
CA ALA A 63 -2.44 -2.29 12.27
C ALA A 63 -1.21 -2.84 13.03
N PHE A 64 0.01 -2.47 12.61
CA PHE A 64 1.27 -2.88 13.25
C PHE A 64 1.98 -1.71 13.94
N GLY A 65 1.23 -0.65 14.33
CA GLY A 65 1.79 0.48 15.08
C GLY A 65 2.90 1.22 14.32
N LYS A 66 2.81 1.30 12.98
CA LYS A 66 3.83 1.92 12.12
C LYS A 66 5.22 1.30 12.29
N ASN A 67 5.27 -0.03 12.36
CA ASN A 67 6.50 -0.81 12.42
C ASN A 67 7.52 -0.32 11.39
N ASN A 68 8.76 -0.07 11.82
CA ASN A 68 9.83 0.49 10.97
C ASN A 68 10.24 -0.42 9.80
N ARG A 69 9.84 -1.69 9.82
CA ARG A 69 10.01 -2.65 8.72
C ARG A 69 8.91 -2.57 7.67
N LEU A 70 7.89 -1.73 7.85
CA LEU A 70 6.83 -1.52 6.88
C LEU A 70 6.96 -0.13 6.24
N GLY A 71 6.61 -0.04 4.97
CA GLY A 71 6.62 1.22 4.23
C GLY A 71 5.74 1.18 3.00
N PHE A 72 5.79 2.25 2.22
CA PHE A 72 4.95 2.44 1.06
C PHE A 72 5.79 2.68 -0.20
N CYS A 73 5.39 2.08 -1.32
CA CYS A 73 5.90 2.35 -2.65
C CYS A 73 4.75 2.92 -3.48
N PHE A 74 4.91 4.12 -4.04
CA PHE A 74 3.91 4.64 -4.97
C PHE A 74 4.29 4.26 -6.40
N ASP A 75 3.43 3.53 -7.09
CA ASP A 75 3.54 3.29 -8.52
C ASP A 75 2.61 4.26 -9.25
N THR A 76 3.19 5.15 -10.06
CA THR A 76 2.45 6.21 -10.75
C THR A 76 1.58 5.66 -11.88
N CYS A 77 1.99 4.58 -12.55
CA CYS A 77 1.21 3.95 -13.61
C CYS A 77 -0.05 3.31 -13.05
N HIS A 78 0.09 2.58 -11.94
CA HIS A 78 -1.03 2.03 -11.18
C HIS A 78 -1.90 3.13 -10.59
N GLY A 79 -1.31 4.17 -10.01
CA GLY A 79 -2.05 5.32 -9.49
C GLY A 79 -2.91 5.96 -10.58
N PHE A 80 -2.33 6.25 -11.74
CA PHE A 80 -3.06 6.80 -12.88
C PHE A 80 -4.22 5.89 -13.32
N ALA A 81 -3.96 4.58 -13.46
CA ALA A 81 -4.98 3.60 -13.82
C ALA A 81 -6.09 3.46 -12.76
N ALA A 82 -5.78 3.67 -11.49
CA ALA A 82 -6.74 3.68 -10.38
C ALA A 82 -7.54 5.00 -10.26
N GLY A 83 -7.24 6.00 -11.09
CA GLY A 83 -7.96 7.28 -11.15
C GLY A 83 -7.29 8.43 -10.42
N TYR A 84 -6.07 8.27 -9.91
CA TYR A 84 -5.29 9.38 -9.38
C TYR A 84 -4.81 10.25 -10.55
N SER A 85 -5.19 11.53 -10.55
CA SER A 85 -4.66 12.47 -11.54
C SER A 85 -3.19 12.75 -11.23
N LEU A 86 -2.36 12.81 -12.27
CA LEU A 86 -0.93 13.12 -12.19
C LEU A 86 -0.55 14.13 -13.29
N LYS A 87 -1.51 14.96 -13.71
CA LYS A 87 -1.39 15.80 -14.91
C LYS A 87 -0.70 17.13 -14.64
N ASN A 88 -0.84 17.65 -13.42
CA ASN A 88 -0.30 18.93 -12.99
C ASN A 88 0.21 18.85 -11.54
N GLU A 89 0.84 19.93 -11.08
CA GLU A 89 1.42 20.00 -9.73
C GLU A 89 0.37 19.91 -8.62
N GLU A 90 -0.82 20.51 -8.80
CA GLU A 90 -1.92 20.47 -7.81
C GLU A 90 -2.45 19.05 -7.59
N ASP A 91 -2.52 18.25 -8.66
CA ASP A 91 -2.88 16.83 -8.58
C ASP A 91 -1.85 16.05 -7.75
N ILE A 92 -0.56 16.31 -7.99
CA ILE A 92 0.55 15.66 -7.28
C ILE A 92 0.54 16.08 -5.81
N ASP A 93 0.33 17.36 -5.51
CA ASP A 93 0.23 17.89 -4.15
C ASP A 93 -0.92 17.23 -3.38
N THR A 94 -2.06 17.01 -4.03
CA THR A 94 -3.19 16.30 -3.43
C THR A 94 -2.82 14.87 -3.05
N ILE A 95 -2.09 14.15 -3.91
CA ILE A 95 -1.62 12.79 -3.62
C ILE A 95 -0.62 12.80 -2.46
N ILE A 96 0.36 13.72 -2.48
CA ILE A 96 1.35 13.87 -1.41
C ILE A 96 0.65 14.16 -0.08
N GLU A 97 -0.37 15.01 -0.07
CA GLU A 97 -1.13 15.33 1.14
C GLU A 97 -1.91 14.12 1.67
N ASN A 98 -2.55 13.34 0.79
CA ASN A 98 -3.20 12.09 1.18
C ASN A 98 -2.21 11.09 1.81
N ILE A 99 -1.02 10.96 1.21
CA ILE A 99 0.07 10.12 1.74
C ILE A 99 0.50 10.61 3.13
N ARG A 100 0.64 11.92 3.34
CA ARG A 100 0.99 12.53 4.63
C ARG A 100 -0.09 12.29 5.69
N ILE A 101 -1.36 12.52 5.37
CA ILE A 101 -2.50 12.33 6.29
C ILE A 101 -2.57 10.87 6.75
N LEU A 102 -2.31 9.93 5.84
CA LEU A 102 -2.27 8.50 6.15
C LEU A 102 -0.98 8.06 6.85
N ALA A 103 -0.05 8.99 7.09
CA ALA A 103 1.27 8.78 7.64
C ALA A 103 2.06 7.68 6.89
N LEU A 104 1.86 7.62 5.58
CA LEU A 104 2.62 6.75 4.69
C LEU A 104 3.98 7.41 4.41
N ASN A 105 5.04 6.69 4.73
CA ASN A 105 6.39 7.10 4.33
C ASN A 105 6.69 6.49 2.96
N ILE A 106 6.68 7.32 1.90
CA ILE A 106 7.15 6.91 0.57
C ILE A 106 8.63 6.51 0.72
N CYS A 107 8.90 5.24 0.50
CA CYS A 107 10.25 4.69 0.52
C CYS A 107 10.79 4.42 -0.89
N ALA A 108 9.89 4.34 -1.88
CA ALA A 108 10.22 4.17 -3.29
C ALA A 108 9.09 4.75 -4.18
N LEU A 109 9.46 5.15 -5.39
CA LEU A 109 8.56 5.62 -6.43
C LEU A 109 8.85 4.82 -7.71
N PHE A 110 7.83 4.17 -8.27
CA PHE A 110 7.89 3.48 -9.57
C PHE A 110 7.15 4.30 -10.62
N ILE A 111 7.75 4.39 -11.81
CA ILE A 111 7.34 5.27 -12.91
C ILE A 111 6.96 4.43 -14.11
#